data_AF-A6SWS3-F1
#
_entry.id   AF-A6SWS3-F1
#
_cell.length_a   1.000
_cell.length_b   1.000
_cell.length_c   1.000
_cell.angle_alpha   90.00
_cell.angle_beta   90.00
_cell.angle_gamma   90.00
#
_symmetry.space_group_name_H-M   'P 1'
#
loop_
_entity.id
_entity.type
_entity.pdbx_description
1 polymer ?
#
loop_
_entity_poly.entity_id
_entity_poly.type
_entity_poly.pdbx_seq_one_letter_code
_entity_poly.pdbx_strand_id
1 'polypeptide(L)'
;MSKNKELNIFEAAVLLSISPELLRWLTKYGAKSDGKKKLKVLRKAGDMLFFDQDELVTFSNWLAEPWPTKKNTRPIIPAGILTEIKTEAAGQCAICHSHKDSCEAAHIEPVSQSKNNHPHNLLWLCANHHTKYDKGTLGPMSGQEEFVKGLKIVLLSMSKILYESKAEGAKIIFHIIETCRRAALLNPTTPEQIASVATLAEDSLDKLIGVKNNKKQSSKDFTAFKKLGELASSKSFEKTRPIKERLELVATLREDFREAAGMCDCPLCKGTGIRNGDDCFLCHGDGVVSNNAAASFDARDFDLVNCPLCEGVGIRHDDDCPVCRGDKHIERRFADFMDLGDYSTVDCPLCEGSGGYEQHDCPECHGDGSMDRRFAELIDLKDYTDVNCPLCNGSGQRDDHDCEVCQGDKVIPRKEAERVDVSAYEMVYCPLCDGEGRYDGDDCPYCGGEQQVASSYAEAFDKRDFDMVECPLCDGKGTNEDNDCGACDGSGEVTRKAAEQLHD
;
A
#
# COMPACT_ATOMS: atom_id res chain seq x y z
N MET A 1 21.99 -2.37 -13.87
CA MET A 1 22.81 -1.33 -13.20
C MET A 1 21.92 -0.67 -12.17
N SER A 2 22.25 -0.77 -10.88
CA SER A 2 21.45 -0.11 -9.83
C SER A 2 21.44 1.39 -10.14
N LYS A 3 20.25 1.99 -10.33
CA LYS A 3 20.16 3.44 -10.52
C LYS A 3 20.68 4.09 -9.24
N ASN A 4 21.73 4.90 -9.35
CA ASN A 4 22.32 5.60 -8.21
C ASN A 4 21.26 6.47 -7.51
N LYS A 5 21.31 6.44 -6.17
CA LYS A 5 20.39 7.18 -5.32
C LYS A 5 20.70 8.68 -5.39
N GLU A 6 19.72 9.49 -5.79
CA GLU A 6 19.80 10.94 -5.70
C GLU A 6 19.54 11.38 -4.25
N LEU A 7 20.40 12.25 -3.72
CA LEU A 7 20.27 12.80 -2.36
C LEU A 7 20.20 14.32 -2.40
N ASN A 8 19.30 14.89 -1.61
CA ASN A 8 19.27 16.33 -1.38
C ASN A 8 20.43 16.77 -0.46
N ILE A 9 20.71 18.06 -0.34
CA ILE A 9 21.88 18.55 0.41
C ILE A 9 21.91 18.15 1.89
N PHE A 10 20.75 17.98 2.55
CA PHE A 10 20.68 17.54 3.94
C PHE A 10 20.91 16.04 4.06
N GLU A 11 20.34 15.26 3.14
CA GLU A 11 20.61 13.82 3.07
C GLU A 11 22.10 13.54 2.76
N ALA A 12 22.69 14.35 1.88
CA ALA A 12 24.13 14.33 1.60
C ALA A 12 24.97 14.71 2.84
N ALA A 13 24.53 15.72 3.60
CA ALA A 13 25.16 16.13 4.86
C ALA A 13 25.10 15.02 5.91
N VAL A 14 23.97 14.31 6.02
CA VAL A 14 23.78 13.15 6.89
C VAL A 14 24.68 11.99 6.46
N LEU A 15 24.76 11.70 5.15
CA LEU A 15 25.58 10.64 4.59
C LEU A 15 27.07 10.86 4.90
N LEU A 16 27.57 12.07 4.61
CA LEU A 16 28.98 12.39 4.75
C LEU A 16 29.36 12.92 6.15
N SER A 17 28.38 13.16 7.02
CA SER A 17 28.59 13.82 8.32
C SER A 17 29.40 15.11 8.19
N ILE A 18 28.99 15.98 7.25
CA ILE A 18 29.54 17.32 7.04
C ILE A 18 28.40 18.30 6.77
N SER A 19 28.60 19.57 7.06
CA SER A 19 27.52 20.56 6.93
C SER A 19 27.06 20.80 5.49
N PRO A 20 25.78 21.17 5.28
CA PRO A 20 25.29 21.71 4.01
C PRO A 20 26.13 22.90 3.52
N GLU A 21 26.62 23.73 4.42
CA GLU A 21 27.45 24.89 4.09
C GLU A 21 28.80 24.47 3.49
N LEU A 22 29.44 23.45 4.08
CA LEU A 22 30.67 22.88 3.52
C LEU A 22 30.40 22.20 2.18
N LEU A 23 29.31 21.45 2.03
CA LEU A 23 28.91 20.88 0.74
C LEU A 23 28.77 21.97 -0.34
N ARG A 24 28.08 23.08 -0.05
CA ARG A 24 27.98 24.24 -0.97
C ARG A 24 29.34 24.86 -1.27
N TRP A 25 30.24 24.88 -0.30
CA TRP A 25 31.60 25.40 -0.49
C TRP A 25 32.39 24.47 -1.44
N LEU A 26 32.31 23.16 -1.26
CA LEU A 26 33.03 22.15 -2.05
C LEU A 26 32.56 22.08 -3.52
N THR A 27 31.36 22.55 -3.84
CA THR A 27 30.91 22.67 -5.24
C THR A 27 31.52 23.90 -5.95
N LYS A 28 31.86 24.94 -5.18
CA LYS A 28 32.42 26.19 -5.72
C LYS A 28 33.94 26.18 -5.75
N TYR A 29 34.56 25.60 -4.73
CA TYR A 29 36.00 25.66 -4.47
C TYR A 29 36.61 24.27 -4.41
N GLY A 30 37.81 24.11 -4.98
CA GLY A 30 38.60 22.90 -4.79
C GLY A 30 39.23 22.90 -3.40
N ALA A 31 39.02 21.83 -2.65
CA ALA A 31 39.53 21.73 -1.28
C ALA A 31 41.06 21.59 -1.23
N LYS A 32 41.63 20.77 -2.11
CA LYS A 32 43.08 20.55 -2.17
C LYS A 32 43.77 21.73 -2.89
N SER A 33 45.05 21.90 -2.60
CA SER A 33 45.89 23.02 -3.07
C SER A 33 46.07 23.10 -4.59
N ASP A 34 45.78 22.03 -5.33
CA ASP A 34 45.74 22.06 -6.80
C ASP A 34 44.47 22.75 -7.34
N GLY A 35 43.43 22.89 -6.51
CA GLY A 35 42.16 23.55 -6.83
C GLY A 35 41.34 22.89 -7.94
N LYS A 36 41.76 21.71 -8.43
CA LYS A 36 41.25 21.14 -9.70
C LYS A 36 39.92 20.41 -9.53
N LYS A 37 39.76 19.65 -8.45
CA LYS A 37 38.58 18.81 -8.23
C LYS A 37 37.59 19.50 -7.30
N LYS A 38 36.35 19.63 -7.76
CA LYS A 38 35.20 20.18 -7.03
C LYS A 38 34.11 19.13 -6.96
N LEU A 39 33.25 19.21 -5.96
CA LEU A 39 32.13 18.30 -5.82
C LEU A 39 31.13 18.57 -6.95
N LYS A 40 30.78 17.55 -7.73
CA LYS A 40 29.81 17.70 -8.81
C LYS A 40 28.40 17.76 -8.25
N VAL A 41 27.61 18.68 -8.80
CA VAL A 41 26.18 18.81 -8.52
C VAL A 41 25.44 18.05 -9.61
N LEU A 42 24.51 17.17 -9.23
CA LEU A 42 23.68 16.42 -10.18
C LEU A 42 22.65 17.35 -10.82
N ARG A 43 21.91 18.08 -9.98
CA ARG A 43 20.97 19.14 -10.40
C ARG A 43 20.73 20.16 -9.29
N LYS A 44 20.11 21.27 -9.66
CA LYS A 44 19.71 22.36 -8.76
C LYS A 44 18.21 22.63 -8.94
N ALA A 45 17.49 22.80 -7.83
CA ALA A 45 16.11 23.28 -7.79
C ALA A 45 16.01 24.38 -6.72
N GLY A 46 15.70 25.61 -7.13
CA GLY A 46 15.79 26.77 -6.23
C GLY A 46 17.16 26.88 -5.54
N ASP A 47 17.17 26.90 -4.21
CA ASP A 47 18.38 26.89 -3.39
C ASP A 47 18.89 25.48 -3.04
N MET A 48 18.13 24.43 -3.39
CA MET A 48 18.49 23.03 -3.15
C MET A 48 19.50 22.53 -4.17
N LEU A 49 20.53 21.86 -3.65
CA LEU A 49 21.49 21.10 -4.44
C LEU A 49 21.21 19.62 -4.26
N PHE A 50 21.25 18.89 -5.37
CA PHE A 50 21.09 17.45 -5.40
C PHE A 50 22.39 16.82 -5.88
N PHE A 51 22.69 15.67 -5.31
CA PHE A 51 23.95 14.97 -5.53
C PHE A 51 23.68 13.50 -5.82
N ASP A 52 24.56 12.93 -6.64
CA ASP A 52 24.68 11.49 -6.79
C ASP A 52 25.39 10.90 -5.57
N GLN A 53 24.85 9.83 -4.99
CA GLN A 53 25.42 9.20 -3.80
C GLN A 53 26.85 8.70 -4.01
N ASP A 54 27.18 8.12 -5.17
CA ASP A 54 28.51 7.57 -5.43
C ASP A 54 29.53 8.68 -5.64
N GLU A 55 29.15 9.78 -6.30
CA GLU A 55 29.98 10.98 -6.38
C GLU A 55 30.30 11.53 -4.99
N LEU A 56 29.32 11.60 -4.06
CA LEU A 56 29.54 12.05 -2.69
C LEU A 56 30.56 11.18 -1.95
N VAL A 57 30.36 9.86 -1.97
CA VAL A 57 31.25 8.91 -1.30
C VAL A 57 32.65 8.95 -1.90
N THR A 58 32.75 8.95 -3.24
CA THR A 58 34.03 9.01 -3.96
C THR A 58 34.75 10.33 -3.70
N PHE A 59 34.03 11.44 -3.63
CA PHE A 59 34.60 12.75 -3.34
C PHE A 59 35.09 12.83 -1.89
N SER A 60 34.35 12.29 -0.94
CA SER A 60 34.75 12.21 0.48
C SER A 60 36.01 11.36 0.66
N ASN A 61 36.06 10.19 0.03
CA ASN A 61 37.24 9.33 0.04
C ASN A 61 38.46 10.06 -0.54
N TRP A 62 38.28 10.78 -1.65
CA TRP A 62 39.34 11.62 -2.22
C TRP A 62 39.77 12.75 -1.26
N LEU A 63 38.85 13.38 -0.52
CA LEU A 63 39.20 14.39 0.48
C LEU A 63 40.07 13.81 1.61
N ALA A 64 39.91 12.52 1.94
CA ALA A 64 40.68 11.83 2.97
C ALA A 64 42.09 11.41 2.52
N GLU A 65 42.34 11.32 1.22
CA GLU A 65 43.70 11.05 0.69
C GLU A 65 44.68 12.20 1.01
N PRO A 66 46.00 11.92 1.11
CA PRO A 66 47.03 12.93 1.36
C PRO A 66 46.91 14.18 0.46
N TRP A 67 47.08 15.36 1.05
CA TRP A 67 46.92 16.64 0.37
C TRP A 67 48.27 17.12 -0.23
N PRO A 68 48.28 17.73 -1.43
CA PRO A 68 49.51 18.21 -2.05
C PRO A 68 50.15 19.34 -1.25
N THR A 69 51.47 19.31 -1.07
CA THR A 69 52.24 20.34 -0.37
C THR A 69 53.51 20.70 -1.12
N LYS A 70 54.01 21.93 -0.91
CA LYS A 70 55.38 22.27 -1.31
C LYS A 70 56.36 21.54 -0.39
N LYS A 71 57.56 21.26 -0.89
CA LYS A 71 58.63 20.57 -0.16
C LYS A 71 58.84 21.24 1.22
N ASN A 72 58.83 20.44 2.29
CA ASN A 72 58.98 20.86 3.69
C ASN A 72 57.88 21.79 4.27
N THR A 73 56.69 21.86 3.65
CA THR A 73 55.55 22.61 4.18
C THR A 73 54.36 21.71 4.51
N ARG A 74 53.56 22.10 5.52
CA ARG A 74 52.28 21.44 5.84
C ARG A 74 51.21 21.86 4.81
N PRO A 75 50.24 21.00 4.49
CA PRO A 75 49.12 21.40 3.64
C PRO A 75 48.27 22.44 4.36
N ILE A 76 47.94 23.54 3.68
CA ILE A 76 47.10 24.61 4.22
C ILE A 76 45.68 24.07 4.37
N ILE A 77 45.04 24.36 5.51
CA ILE A 77 43.62 24.06 5.74
C ILE A 77 42.80 25.20 5.12
N PRO A 78 41.94 24.93 4.11
CA PRO A 78 41.12 25.96 3.47
C PRO A 78 40.09 26.54 4.43
N ALA A 79 39.65 27.77 4.15
CA ALA A 79 38.66 28.47 4.97
C ALA A 79 37.34 27.70 5.13
N GLY A 80 36.88 26.98 4.09
CA GLY A 80 35.67 26.16 4.18
C GLY A 80 35.79 25.04 5.21
N ILE A 81 36.93 24.34 5.23
CA ILE A 81 37.22 23.26 6.19
C ILE A 81 37.39 23.81 7.61
N LEU A 82 38.05 24.97 7.77
CA LEU A 82 38.16 25.63 9.08
C LEU A 82 36.79 26.05 9.62
N THR A 83 35.92 26.57 8.76
CA THR A 83 34.55 26.97 9.13
C THR A 83 33.74 25.76 9.55
N GLU A 84 33.90 24.62 8.86
CA GLU A 84 33.24 23.36 9.20
C GLU A 84 33.56 22.91 10.62
N ILE A 85 34.84 22.71 10.94
CA ILE A 85 35.25 22.18 12.25
C ILE A 85 34.96 23.18 13.38
N LYS A 86 34.98 24.48 13.08
CA LYS A 86 34.53 25.51 14.03
C LYS A 86 33.03 25.37 14.30
N THR A 87 32.23 25.14 13.27
CA THR A 87 30.77 25.00 13.38
C THR A 87 30.40 23.72 14.12
N GLU A 88 31.07 22.60 13.80
CA GLU A 88 30.96 21.32 14.50
C GLU A 88 31.18 21.47 16.01
N ALA A 89 32.14 22.29 16.42
CA ALA A 89 32.43 22.57 17.83
C ALA A 89 31.62 23.76 18.41
N ALA A 90 30.53 24.18 17.75
CA ALA A 90 29.68 25.31 18.14
C ALA A 90 30.46 26.63 18.37
N GLY A 91 31.54 26.82 17.61
CA GLY A 91 32.44 27.95 17.71
C GLY A 91 33.38 27.92 18.92
N GLN A 92 33.34 26.90 19.76
CA GLN A 92 34.10 26.79 21.02
C GLN A 92 35.10 25.64 20.96
N CYS A 93 36.00 25.56 21.94
CA CYS A 93 36.87 24.39 22.09
C CYS A 93 36.04 23.12 22.30
N ALA A 94 36.29 22.08 21.51
CA ALA A 94 35.59 20.81 21.56
C ALA A 94 35.67 20.07 22.91
N ILE A 95 36.67 20.39 23.74
CA ILE A 95 36.91 19.71 25.02
C ILE A 95 36.30 20.48 26.20
N CYS A 96 36.43 21.81 26.23
CA CYS A 96 35.99 22.62 27.39
C CYS A 96 34.81 23.54 27.12
N HIS A 97 34.28 23.53 25.89
CA HIS A 97 33.12 24.33 25.46
C HIS A 97 33.25 25.82 25.81
N SER A 98 34.48 26.33 25.75
CA SER A 98 34.86 27.72 26.07
C SER A 98 35.73 28.30 24.95
N HIS A 99 36.19 29.54 25.09
CA HIS A 99 37.16 30.18 24.18
C HIS A 99 36.67 30.32 22.72
N LYS A 100 35.55 31.04 22.52
CA LYS A 100 34.90 31.18 21.21
C LYS A 100 35.78 31.74 20.08
N ASP A 101 36.81 32.50 20.43
CA ASP A 101 37.59 33.30 19.48
C ASP A 101 39.09 32.97 19.42
N SER A 102 39.57 31.95 20.16
CA SER A 102 41.02 31.65 20.29
C SER A 102 41.36 30.16 20.15
N CYS A 103 40.57 29.44 19.35
CA CYS A 103 40.80 28.04 19.04
C CYS A 103 41.50 27.86 17.69
N GLU A 104 42.16 26.73 17.53
CA GLU A 104 42.91 26.32 16.35
C GLU A 104 42.60 24.87 15.99
N ALA A 105 42.93 24.49 14.74
CA ALA A 105 42.72 23.13 14.25
C ALA A 105 43.83 22.19 14.79
N ALA A 106 43.41 21.03 15.29
CA ALA A 106 44.28 19.93 15.69
C ALA A 106 43.96 18.68 14.87
N HIS A 107 44.98 17.98 14.38
CA HIS A 107 44.81 16.76 13.59
C HIS A 107 44.66 15.54 14.49
N ILE A 108 43.66 14.70 14.22
CA ILE A 108 43.42 13.42 14.92
C ILE A 108 44.52 12.42 14.55
N GLU A 109 44.69 12.17 13.26
CA GLU A 109 45.84 11.50 12.69
C GLU A 109 46.90 12.54 12.33
N PRO A 110 48.10 12.47 12.95
CA PRO A 110 49.14 13.48 12.78
C PRO A 110 49.40 13.85 11.31
N VAL A 111 49.43 15.15 11.00
CA VAL A 111 49.65 15.66 9.64
C VAL A 111 51.00 15.24 9.05
N SER A 112 51.98 14.92 9.89
CA SER A 112 53.28 14.37 9.48
C SER A 112 53.16 12.97 8.87
N GLN A 113 52.12 12.22 9.22
CA GLN A 113 51.84 10.87 8.73
C GLN A 113 50.81 10.89 7.60
N SER A 114 49.65 11.50 7.84
CA SER A 114 48.50 11.44 6.93
C SER A 114 48.54 12.49 5.81
N LYS A 115 49.06 13.69 6.11
CA LYS A 115 48.88 14.91 5.29
C LYS A 115 47.40 15.16 4.92
N ASN A 116 46.47 14.73 5.77
CA ASN A 116 45.04 14.73 5.50
C ASN A 116 44.34 15.87 6.25
N ASN A 117 43.72 16.80 5.52
CA ASN A 117 42.92 17.90 6.08
C ASN A 117 41.40 17.66 5.90
N HIS A 118 40.97 16.42 5.73
CA HIS A 118 39.55 16.07 5.81
C HIS A 118 38.95 16.57 7.13
N PRO A 119 37.73 17.15 7.16
CA PRO A 119 37.12 17.65 8.39
C PRO A 119 37.04 16.59 9.49
N HIS A 120 36.83 15.32 9.12
CA HIS A 120 36.81 14.20 10.07
C HIS A 120 38.15 13.92 10.74
N ASN A 121 39.27 14.39 10.17
CA ASN A 121 40.60 14.27 10.76
C ASN A 121 40.99 15.49 11.62
N LEU A 122 40.06 16.40 11.89
CA LEU A 122 40.35 17.69 12.53
C LEU A 122 39.43 17.94 13.73
N LEU A 123 39.99 18.57 14.76
CA LEU A 123 39.28 19.08 15.94
C LEU A 123 39.56 20.56 16.16
N TRP A 124 38.60 21.26 16.75
CA TRP A 124 38.72 22.68 17.08
C TRP A 124 39.04 22.86 18.56
N LEU A 125 40.27 23.24 18.90
CA LEU A 125 40.77 23.25 20.29
C LEU A 125 41.34 24.62 20.69
N CYS A 126 41.10 25.05 21.93
CA CYS A 126 41.76 26.24 22.48
C CYS A 126 43.25 25.98 22.72
N ALA A 127 44.08 27.02 22.73
CA ALA A 127 45.54 26.90 22.92
C ALA A 127 45.95 26.00 24.11
N ASN A 128 45.23 26.06 25.23
CA ASN A 128 45.49 25.22 26.41
C ASN A 128 45.27 23.73 26.14
N HIS A 129 44.14 23.38 25.52
CA HIS A 129 43.80 21.99 25.20
C HIS A 129 44.59 21.48 23.98
N HIS A 130 44.88 22.36 23.02
CA HIS A 130 45.75 22.08 21.88
C HIS A 130 47.16 21.71 22.33
N THR A 131 47.75 22.47 23.26
CA THR A 131 49.06 22.13 23.86
C THR A 131 49.04 20.77 24.59
N LYS A 132 47.98 20.48 25.37
CA LYS A 132 47.81 19.19 26.05
C LYS A 132 47.60 18.04 25.06
N TYR A 133 46.97 18.33 23.93
CA TYR A 133 46.77 17.40 22.83
C TYR A 133 48.12 17.03 22.18
N ASP A 134 48.90 18.04 21.78
CA ASP A 134 50.24 17.86 21.20
C ASP A 134 51.21 17.13 22.13
N LYS A 135 51.09 17.32 23.45
CA LYS A 135 51.90 16.64 24.48
C LYS A 135 51.47 15.19 24.75
N GLY A 136 50.41 14.67 24.12
CA GLY A 136 49.91 13.32 24.33
C GLY A 136 49.13 13.08 25.63
N THR A 137 48.90 14.12 26.44
CA THR A 137 48.06 14.02 27.65
C THR A 137 46.56 13.93 27.34
N LEU A 138 46.15 14.42 26.16
CA LEU A 138 44.80 14.27 25.59
C LEU A 138 44.83 13.74 24.14
N GLY A 139 46.00 13.75 23.49
CA GLY A 139 46.16 13.54 22.05
C GLY A 139 46.81 12.21 21.66
N PRO A 140 47.29 12.06 20.40
CA PRO A 140 47.39 10.78 19.69
C PRO A 140 48.64 9.99 20.08
N MET A 141 48.78 9.68 21.37
CA MET A 141 49.72 8.70 21.90
C MET A 141 48.93 7.48 22.42
N SER A 142 49.63 6.34 22.49
CA SER A 142 49.11 5.06 22.98
C SER A 142 48.33 5.24 24.30
N GLY A 143 47.04 4.88 24.28
CA GLY A 143 46.15 4.90 25.46
C GLY A 143 45.09 6.01 25.49
N GLN A 144 45.17 7.06 24.66
CA GLN A 144 44.16 8.14 24.59
C GLN A 144 43.51 8.30 23.21
N GLU A 145 43.95 7.55 22.20
CA GLU A 145 43.45 7.62 20.82
C GLU A 145 41.94 7.36 20.71
N GLU A 146 41.43 6.43 21.52
CA GLU A 146 40.01 6.04 21.51
C GLU A 146 39.11 7.18 22.00
N PHE A 147 39.55 7.93 23.02
CA PHE A 147 38.81 9.09 23.53
C PHE A 147 38.64 10.17 22.46
N VAL A 148 39.71 10.50 21.74
CA VAL A 148 39.69 11.56 20.71
C VAL A 148 38.81 11.17 19.53
N LYS A 149 38.95 9.92 19.04
CA LYS A 149 38.10 9.39 17.96
C LYS A 149 36.64 9.35 18.42
N GLY A 150 36.37 8.92 19.65
CA GLY A 150 35.05 8.93 20.27
C GLY A 150 34.45 10.33 20.37
N LEU A 151 35.21 11.33 20.84
CA LEU A 151 34.78 12.73 20.91
C LEU A 151 34.39 13.24 19.53
N LYS A 152 35.19 12.96 18.50
CA LYS A 152 34.87 13.33 17.12
C LYS A 152 33.57 12.68 16.65
N ILE A 153 33.38 11.39 16.90
CA ILE A 153 32.13 10.69 16.57
C ILE A 153 30.92 11.33 17.24
N VAL A 154 31.03 11.74 18.52
CA VAL A 154 29.95 12.43 19.24
C VAL A 154 29.62 13.78 18.60
N LEU A 155 30.63 14.59 18.26
CA LEU A 155 30.42 15.87 17.59
C LEU A 155 29.72 15.70 16.23
N LEU A 156 30.19 14.74 15.42
CA LEU A 156 29.58 14.42 14.13
C LEU A 156 28.13 13.90 14.28
N SER A 157 27.87 13.09 15.32
CA SER A 157 26.53 12.56 15.62
C SER A 157 25.54 13.68 15.95
N MET A 158 25.97 14.70 16.71
CA MET A 158 25.12 15.87 17.01
C MET A 158 24.77 16.66 15.74
N SER A 159 25.73 16.85 14.84
CA SER A 159 25.50 17.49 13.54
C SER A 159 24.56 16.67 12.67
N LYS A 160 24.73 15.34 12.62
CA LYS A 160 23.88 14.43 11.85
C LYS A 160 22.42 14.51 12.30
N ILE A 161 22.15 14.47 13.61
CA ILE A 161 20.81 14.61 14.18
C ILE A 161 20.15 15.92 13.71
N LEU A 162 20.92 17.02 13.67
CA LEU A 162 20.41 18.31 13.21
C LEU A 162 20.01 18.28 11.72
N TYR A 163 20.84 17.70 10.86
CA TYR A 163 20.58 17.66 9.41
C TYR A 163 19.45 16.70 9.06
N GLU A 164 19.37 15.56 9.73
CA GLU A 164 18.27 14.60 9.60
C GLU A 164 16.95 15.24 10.04
N SER A 165 16.94 15.95 11.17
CA SER A 165 15.77 16.71 11.63
C SER A 165 15.33 17.80 10.64
N LYS A 166 16.27 18.41 9.89
CA LYS A 166 15.95 19.40 8.86
C LYS A 166 15.37 18.75 7.61
N ALA A 167 15.94 17.63 7.15
CA ALA A 167 15.45 16.87 6.00
C ALA A 167 14.03 16.36 6.25
N GLU A 168 13.80 15.75 7.41
CA GLU A 168 12.48 15.25 7.80
C GLU A 168 11.49 16.38 8.08
N GLY A 169 11.96 17.48 8.70
CA GLY A 169 11.15 18.67 8.91
C GLY A 169 10.59 19.26 7.61
N ALA A 170 11.38 19.28 6.53
CA ALA A 170 10.91 19.76 5.22
C ALA A 170 9.80 18.85 4.65
N LYS A 171 9.95 17.52 4.76
CA LYS A 171 8.93 16.54 4.32
C LYS A 171 7.64 16.67 5.11
N ILE A 172 7.74 16.77 6.44
CA ILE A 172 6.58 16.94 7.32
C ILE A 172 5.83 18.23 6.98
N ILE A 173 6.55 19.35 6.84
CA ILE A 173 5.94 20.63 6.47
C ILE A 173 5.27 20.53 5.10
N PHE A 174 5.90 19.89 4.11
CA PHE A 174 5.30 19.67 2.80
C PHE A 174 3.96 18.94 2.89
N HIS A 175 3.88 17.83 3.63
CA HIS A 175 2.62 17.10 3.79
C HIS A 175 1.54 17.90 4.54
N ILE A 176 1.94 18.73 5.52
CA ILE A 176 1.01 19.64 6.19
C ILE A 176 0.48 20.71 5.22
N ILE A 177 1.35 21.31 4.40
CA ILE A 177 0.95 22.25 3.34
C ILE A 177 -0.02 21.57 2.38
N GLU A 178 0.22 20.31 2.02
CA GLU A 178 -0.65 19.59 1.09
C GLU A 178 -2.01 19.24 1.70
N THR A 179 -2.04 18.97 3.00
CA THR A 179 -3.29 18.86 3.77
C THR A 179 -4.04 20.18 3.76
N CYS A 180 -3.37 21.31 4.01
CA CYS A 180 -3.95 22.64 3.94
C CYS A 180 -4.50 22.96 2.53
N ARG A 181 -3.76 22.59 1.47
CA ARG A 181 -4.18 22.77 0.09
C ARG A 181 -5.44 21.97 -0.23
N ARG A 182 -5.50 20.70 0.17
CA ARG A 182 -6.69 19.85 -0.01
C ARG A 182 -7.89 20.43 0.75
N ALA A 183 -7.69 20.89 1.97
CA ALA A 183 -8.75 21.57 2.74
C ALA A 183 -9.27 22.83 2.03
N ALA A 184 -8.40 23.60 1.35
CA ALA A 184 -8.80 24.78 0.59
C ALA A 184 -9.63 24.47 -0.66
N LEU A 185 -9.48 23.25 -1.22
CA LEU A 185 -10.25 22.78 -2.37
C LEU A 185 -11.64 22.26 -2.01
N LEU A 186 -11.90 22.01 -0.72
CA LEU A 186 -13.23 21.63 -0.26
C LEU A 186 -14.20 22.80 -0.51
N ASN A 187 -15.38 22.47 -1.05
CA ASN A 187 -16.45 23.42 -1.30
C ASN A 187 -17.66 23.10 -0.38
N PRO A 188 -17.55 23.33 0.94
CA PRO A 188 -18.60 22.99 1.88
C PRO A 188 -19.84 23.86 1.65
N THR A 189 -21.02 23.24 1.65
CA THR A 189 -22.31 23.90 1.38
C THR A 189 -23.21 23.99 2.61
N THR A 190 -23.03 23.13 3.62
CA THR A 190 -23.84 23.15 4.86
C THR A 190 -23.07 23.77 6.04
N PRO A 191 -23.76 24.32 7.06
CA PRO A 191 -23.11 24.84 8.27
C PRO A 191 -22.20 23.82 8.97
N GLU A 192 -22.61 22.55 9.02
CA GLU A 192 -21.84 21.45 9.63
C GLU A 192 -20.56 21.16 8.83
N GLN A 193 -20.66 21.16 7.50
CA GLN A 193 -19.50 20.99 6.62
C GLN A 193 -18.52 22.16 6.78
N ILE A 194 -19.02 23.40 6.82
CA ILE A 194 -18.19 24.59 7.02
C ILE A 194 -17.45 24.50 8.37
N ALA A 195 -18.15 24.13 9.44
CA ALA A 195 -17.55 23.98 10.77
C ALA A 195 -16.48 22.88 10.78
N SER A 196 -16.77 21.72 10.19
CA SER A 196 -15.84 20.59 10.11
C SER A 196 -14.56 20.95 9.34
N VAL A 197 -14.68 21.57 8.17
CA VAL A 197 -13.53 22.02 7.36
C VAL A 197 -12.72 23.06 8.13
N ALA A 198 -13.38 24.01 8.80
CA ALA A 198 -12.68 25.01 9.60
C ALA A 198 -11.87 24.39 10.75
N THR A 199 -12.42 23.42 11.48
CA THR A 199 -11.70 22.72 12.55
C THR A 199 -10.47 21.98 12.03
N LEU A 200 -10.61 21.22 10.95
CA LEU A 200 -9.50 20.46 10.35
C LEU A 200 -8.41 21.40 9.79
N ALA A 201 -8.83 22.50 9.15
CA ALA A 201 -7.92 23.50 8.61
C ALA A 201 -7.12 24.20 9.73
N GLU A 202 -7.77 24.61 10.82
CA GLU A 202 -7.07 25.25 11.94
C GLU A 202 -6.10 24.29 12.63
N ASP A 203 -6.47 23.03 12.85
CA ASP A 203 -5.56 22.02 13.40
C ASP A 203 -4.32 21.83 12.50
N SER A 204 -4.52 21.80 11.18
CA SER A 204 -3.42 21.70 10.21
C SER A 204 -2.49 22.92 10.25
N LEU A 205 -3.05 24.13 10.35
CA LEU A 205 -2.27 25.37 10.48
C LEU A 205 -1.53 25.46 11.82
N ASP A 206 -2.16 25.04 12.92
CA ASP A 206 -1.53 25.00 14.24
C ASP A 206 -0.37 23.99 14.27
N LYS A 207 -0.51 22.82 13.61
CA LYS A 207 0.60 21.85 13.41
C LYS A 207 1.74 22.45 12.59
N LEU A 208 1.44 23.18 11.51
CA LEU A 208 2.45 23.86 10.69
C LEU A 208 3.30 24.83 11.52
N ILE A 209 2.65 25.64 12.37
CA ILE A 209 3.33 26.59 13.27
C ILE A 209 4.09 25.85 14.39
N GLY A 210 3.54 24.74 14.89
CA GLY A 210 4.18 23.89 15.90
C GLY A 210 5.54 23.35 15.44
N VAL A 211 5.62 22.87 14.20
CA VAL A 211 6.89 22.38 13.61
C VAL A 211 7.93 23.51 13.50
N LYS A 212 7.52 24.73 13.13
CA LYS A 212 8.39 25.92 13.10
C LYS A 212 9.02 26.25 14.46
N ASN A 213 8.28 26.07 15.56
CA ASN A 213 8.70 26.53 16.89
C ASN A 213 9.71 25.61 17.61
N ASN A 214 10.08 24.47 17.03
CA ASN A 214 11.17 23.65 17.55
C ASN A 214 12.52 24.36 17.36
N LYS A 215 12.98 25.03 18.43
CA LYS A 215 14.12 25.96 18.57
C LYS A 215 15.53 25.47 18.11
N LYS A 216 15.65 24.42 17.30
CA LYS A 216 16.92 23.97 16.69
C LYS A 216 17.02 24.21 15.18
N GLN A 217 15.95 24.65 14.52
CA GLN A 217 15.99 25.04 13.10
C GLN A 217 16.37 26.53 12.99
N SER A 218 17.67 26.86 13.09
CA SER A 218 18.10 28.24 12.86
C SER A 218 17.90 28.62 11.39
N SER A 219 17.23 29.73 11.19
CA SER A 219 16.57 30.25 9.98
C SER A 219 17.50 30.73 8.85
N LYS A 220 18.77 30.33 8.84
CA LYS A 220 19.76 30.89 7.92
C LYS A 220 19.96 30.12 6.62
N ASP A 221 19.55 28.87 6.55
CA ASP A 221 20.07 27.98 5.50
C ASP A 221 19.14 27.84 4.29
N PHE A 222 17.85 28.21 4.40
CA PHE A 222 16.88 28.06 3.30
C PHE A 222 15.79 29.14 3.21
N THR A 223 15.54 29.56 1.97
CA THR A 223 14.46 30.48 1.59
C THR A 223 13.08 29.93 1.97
N ALA A 224 12.82 28.62 1.85
CA ALA A 224 11.53 28.00 2.19
C ALA A 224 11.14 28.22 3.67
N PHE A 225 12.03 27.87 4.60
CA PHE A 225 11.80 28.05 6.04
C PHE A 225 11.72 29.53 6.43
N LYS A 226 12.50 30.39 5.76
CA LYS A 226 12.42 31.85 5.94
C LYS A 226 11.06 32.40 5.50
N LYS A 227 10.59 32.03 4.30
CA LYS A 227 9.28 32.42 3.77
C LYS A 227 8.13 31.94 4.68
N LEU A 228 8.18 30.71 5.18
CA LEU A 228 7.23 30.23 6.17
C LEU A 228 7.29 31.05 7.47
N GLY A 229 8.51 31.38 7.91
CA GLY A 229 8.77 32.24 9.04
C GLY A 229 8.06 33.60 8.91
N GLU A 230 8.27 34.27 7.78
CA GLU A 230 7.70 35.57 7.41
C GLU A 230 6.18 35.51 7.25
N LEU A 231 5.66 34.50 6.54
CA LEU A 231 4.23 34.29 6.33
C LEU A 231 3.50 34.09 7.67
N ALA A 232 4.01 33.21 8.53
CA ALA A 232 3.42 32.93 9.83
C ALA A 232 3.48 34.13 10.80
N SER A 233 4.33 35.12 10.53
CA SER A 233 4.42 36.37 11.29
C SER A 233 3.70 37.55 10.62
N SER A 234 3.09 37.34 9.45
CA SER A 234 2.39 38.37 8.70
C SER A 234 0.97 38.59 9.22
N LYS A 235 0.46 39.82 9.10
CA LYS A 235 -0.93 40.16 9.44
C LYS A 235 -1.96 39.37 8.60
N SER A 236 -1.57 38.95 7.40
CA SER A 236 -2.42 38.15 6.52
C SER A 236 -2.65 36.72 7.01
N PHE A 237 -1.90 36.28 8.03
CA PHE A 237 -2.02 34.96 8.62
C PHE A 237 -2.63 34.95 10.04
N GLU A 238 -3.11 36.10 10.51
CA GLU A 238 -3.80 36.22 11.81
C GLU A 238 -5.08 35.37 11.84
N LYS A 239 -5.41 34.77 13.00
CA LYS A 239 -6.63 33.93 13.18
C LYS A 239 -7.95 34.67 12.89
N THR A 240 -7.92 36.01 12.83
CA THR A 240 -9.06 36.85 12.46
C THR A 240 -9.38 36.83 10.96
N ARG A 241 -8.43 36.38 10.12
CA ARG A 241 -8.61 36.28 8.67
C ARG A 241 -9.40 35.03 8.29
N PRO A 242 -10.15 35.06 7.16
CA PRO A 242 -10.85 33.89 6.66
C PRO A 242 -9.92 32.69 6.49
N ILE A 243 -10.37 31.51 6.96
CA ILE A 243 -9.56 30.30 6.94
C ILE A 243 -9.09 29.93 5.52
N LYS A 244 -9.97 30.09 4.52
CA LYS A 244 -9.66 29.80 3.12
C LYS A 244 -8.50 30.65 2.59
N GLU A 245 -8.50 31.96 2.87
CA GLU A 245 -7.40 32.86 2.47
C GLU A 245 -6.07 32.44 3.12
N ARG A 246 -6.10 32.05 4.40
CA ARG A 246 -4.91 31.56 5.11
C ARG A 246 -4.36 30.26 4.52
N LEU A 247 -5.25 29.34 4.13
CA LEU A 247 -4.85 28.09 3.47
C LEU A 247 -4.26 28.34 2.09
N GLU A 248 -4.86 29.22 1.29
CA GLU A 248 -4.35 29.62 -0.03
C GLU A 248 -2.97 30.27 0.08
N LEU A 249 -2.75 31.12 1.09
CA LEU A 249 -1.42 31.69 1.39
C LEU A 249 -0.39 30.61 1.68
N VAL A 250 -0.72 29.61 2.51
CA VAL A 250 0.18 28.49 2.83
C VAL A 250 0.47 27.65 1.58
N ALA A 251 -0.53 27.42 0.71
CA ALA A 251 -0.36 26.68 -0.53
C ALA A 251 0.68 27.32 -1.48
N THR A 252 0.94 28.63 -1.37
CA THR A 252 2.00 29.29 -2.15
C THR A 252 3.41 28.79 -1.82
N LEU A 253 3.61 28.21 -0.63
CA LEU A 253 4.89 27.66 -0.18
C LEU A 253 5.11 26.22 -0.63
N ARG A 254 4.13 25.60 -1.30
CA ARG A 254 4.15 24.18 -1.66
C ARG A 254 5.40 23.81 -2.45
N GLU A 255 5.72 24.56 -3.51
CA GLU A 255 6.87 24.25 -4.35
C GLU A 255 8.20 24.45 -3.62
N ASP A 256 8.31 25.50 -2.79
CA ASP A 256 9.50 25.74 -1.97
C ASP A 256 9.79 24.54 -1.04
N PHE A 257 8.75 23.97 -0.42
CA PHE A 257 8.88 22.81 0.46
C PHE A 257 8.98 21.48 -0.28
N ARG A 258 8.38 21.35 -1.47
CA ARG A 258 8.55 20.18 -2.34
C ARG A 258 10.02 20.03 -2.73
N GLU A 259 10.64 21.12 -3.17
CA GLU A 259 12.07 21.16 -3.50
C GLU A 259 12.93 20.88 -2.26
N ALA A 260 12.65 21.51 -1.13
CA ALA A 260 13.37 21.29 0.13
C ALA A 260 13.22 19.86 0.68
N ALA A 261 12.08 19.21 0.43
CA ALA A 261 11.85 17.81 0.79
C ALA A 261 12.55 16.83 -0.16
N GLY A 262 13.05 17.30 -1.31
CA GLY A 262 13.59 16.44 -2.37
C GLY A 262 12.53 15.56 -3.00
N MET A 263 11.30 16.06 -3.11
CA MET A 263 10.20 15.38 -3.78
C MET A 263 10.12 15.82 -5.24
N CYS A 264 9.63 14.92 -6.09
CA CYS A 264 9.43 15.15 -7.51
C CYS A 264 7.98 14.88 -7.88
N ASP A 265 7.57 15.34 -9.06
CA ASP A 265 6.21 15.08 -9.54
C ASP A 265 6.03 13.58 -9.75
N CYS A 266 4.87 13.08 -9.35
CA CYS A 266 4.54 11.66 -9.48
C CYS A 266 4.62 11.25 -10.95
N PRO A 267 5.44 10.24 -11.32
CA PRO A 267 5.62 9.86 -12.72
C PRO A 267 4.35 9.29 -13.36
N LEU A 268 3.45 8.76 -12.53
CA LEU A 268 2.20 8.16 -12.97
C LEU A 268 1.13 9.21 -13.33
N CYS A 269 0.84 10.13 -12.41
CA CYS A 269 -0.19 11.16 -12.62
C CYS A 269 0.39 12.50 -13.11
N LYS A 270 1.71 12.61 -13.28
CA LYS A 270 2.40 13.81 -13.79
C LYS A 270 2.07 15.08 -13.00
N GLY A 271 1.99 14.96 -11.67
CA GLY A 271 1.72 16.09 -10.79
C GLY A 271 0.24 16.36 -10.46
N THR A 272 -0.71 15.73 -11.17
CA THR A 272 -2.14 16.05 -10.99
C THR A 272 -2.73 15.52 -9.67
N GLY A 273 -2.15 14.45 -9.13
CA GLY A 273 -2.72 13.71 -8.00
C GLY A 273 -3.90 12.79 -8.38
N ILE A 274 -4.45 12.91 -9.59
CA ILE A 274 -5.65 12.18 -10.03
C ILE A 274 -5.31 11.31 -11.24
N ARG A 275 -5.81 10.08 -11.27
CA ARG A 275 -5.74 9.18 -12.42
C ARG A 275 -7.07 8.45 -12.60
N ASN A 276 -7.63 8.50 -13.81
CA ASN A 276 -8.91 7.89 -14.17
C ASN A 276 -10.10 8.34 -13.30
N GLY A 277 -10.07 9.58 -12.80
CA GLY A 277 -11.13 10.12 -11.93
C GLY A 277 -10.91 9.87 -10.44
N ASP A 278 -9.98 8.97 -10.08
CA ASP A 278 -9.66 8.61 -8.70
C ASP A 278 -8.31 9.18 -8.25
N ASP A 279 -8.08 9.15 -6.93
CA ASP A 279 -6.77 9.45 -6.37
C ASP A 279 -5.71 8.53 -6.97
N CYS A 280 -4.63 9.10 -7.46
CA CYS A 280 -3.54 8.36 -8.07
C CYS A 280 -2.92 7.40 -7.03
N PHE A 281 -3.01 6.09 -7.27
CA PHE A 281 -2.58 5.06 -6.31
C PHE A 281 -1.11 5.17 -5.87
N LEU A 282 -0.23 5.74 -6.71
CA LEU A 282 1.20 5.87 -6.38
C LEU A 282 1.51 7.00 -5.39
N CYS A 283 0.81 8.13 -5.50
CA CYS A 283 1.04 9.30 -4.66
C CYS A 283 -0.13 9.59 -3.70
N HIS A 284 -1.18 8.78 -3.74
CA HIS A 284 -2.38 8.89 -2.92
C HIS A 284 -3.01 10.30 -2.96
N GLY A 285 -3.03 10.93 -4.14
CA GLY A 285 -3.60 12.27 -4.33
C GLY A 285 -2.62 13.45 -4.16
N ASP A 286 -1.40 13.23 -3.66
CA ASP A 286 -0.44 14.33 -3.39
C ASP A 286 0.17 14.91 -4.67
N GLY A 287 0.08 14.19 -5.78
CA GLY A 287 0.70 14.57 -7.05
C GLY A 287 2.23 14.47 -7.05
N VAL A 288 2.87 14.16 -5.92
CA VAL A 288 4.32 14.08 -5.76
C VAL A 288 4.74 12.80 -5.07
N VAL A 289 5.98 12.38 -5.28
CA VAL A 289 6.62 11.25 -4.59
C VAL A 289 8.08 11.55 -4.30
N SER A 290 8.70 10.74 -3.45
CA SER A 290 10.17 10.79 -3.29
C SER A 290 10.87 10.43 -4.60
N ASN A 291 12.06 11.00 -4.84
CA ASN A 291 12.88 10.63 -6.01
C ASN A 291 13.13 9.12 -6.14
N ASN A 292 13.30 8.42 -5.01
CA ASN A 292 13.53 6.97 -5.01
C ASN A 292 12.30 6.21 -5.50
N ALA A 293 11.12 6.57 -4.99
CA ALA A 293 9.86 5.97 -5.42
C ALA A 293 9.63 6.21 -6.92
N ALA A 294 9.92 7.41 -7.43
CA ALA A 294 9.85 7.68 -8.87
C ALA A 294 10.87 6.88 -9.68
N ALA A 295 12.09 6.69 -9.18
CA ALA A 295 13.15 5.98 -9.89
C ALA A 295 12.92 4.46 -9.99
N SER A 296 12.29 3.88 -8.97
CA SER A 296 11.93 2.45 -8.89
C SER A 296 10.60 2.10 -9.54
N PHE A 297 9.81 3.11 -9.95
CA PHE A 297 8.49 2.90 -10.53
C PHE A 297 8.52 3.11 -12.03
N ASP A 298 8.05 2.13 -12.79
CA ASP A 298 7.87 2.26 -14.22
C ASP A 298 6.43 2.65 -14.54
N ALA A 299 6.21 3.93 -14.88
CA ALA A 299 4.87 4.40 -15.23
C ALA A 299 4.33 3.77 -16.51
N ARG A 300 5.19 3.20 -17.36
CA ARG A 300 4.77 2.58 -18.64
C ARG A 300 3.95 1.33 -18.44
N ASP A 301 4.13 0.63 -17.31
CA ASP A 301 3.34 -0.55 -16.90
C ASP A 301 1.84 -0.23 -16.80
N PHE A 302 1.52 1.05 -16.62
CA PHE A 302 0.19 1.58 -16.39
C PHE A 302 -0.35 2.34 -17.60
N ASP A 303 0.38 2.38 -18.71
CA ASP A 303 -0.12 2.92 -19.96
C ASP A 303 -1.29 2.06 -20.45
N LEU A 304 -2.37 2.71 -20.88
CA LEU A 304 -3.46 2.02 -21.58
C LEU A 304 -3.00 1.70 -23.00
N VAL A 305 -2.92 0.41 -23.30
CA VAL A 305 -2.58 -0.13 -24.62
C VAL A 305 -3.78 -0.87 -25.18
N ASN A 306 -3.86 -1.03 -26.50
CA ASN A 306 -4.88 -1.86 -27.12
C ASN A 306 -4.82 -3.26 -26.52
N CYS A 307 -5.98 -3.82 -26.17
CA CYS A 307 -6.09 -5.19 -25.72
C CYS A 307 -5.49 -6.13 -26.78
N PRO A 308 -4.46 -6.93 -26.47
CA PRO A 308 -3.81 -7.78 -27.47
C PRO A 308 -4.73 -8.85 -28.06
N LEU A 309 -5.74 -9.30 -27.31
CA LEU A 309 -6.67 -10.35 -27.76
C LEU A 309 -7.66 -9.87 -28.82
N CYS A 310 -8.22 -8.66 -28.66
CA CYS A 310 -9.20 -8.10 -29.61
C CYS A 310 -8.63 -6.94 -30.43
N GLU A 311 -7.34 -6.67 -30.32
CA GLU A 311 -6.62 -5.59 -31.02
C GLU A 311 -7.24 -4.19 -30.87
N GLY A 312 -7.98 -3.96 -29.79
CA GLY A 312 -8.69 -2.69 -29.54
C GLY A 312 -10.10 -2.60 -30.15
N VAL A 313 -10.63 -3.70 -30.71
CA VAL A 313 -12.02 -3.76 -31.20
C VAL A 313 -13.01 -3.80 -30.03
N GLY A 314 -12.66 -4.52 -28.96
CA GLY A 314 -13.50 -4.72 -27.77
C GLY A 314 -14.44 -5.92 -27.86
N ILE A 315 -14.57 -6.54 -29.02
CA ILE A 315 -15.47 -7.68 -29.30
C ILE A 315 -14.63 -8.90 -29.70
N ARG A 316 -15.07 -10.10 -29.30
CA ARG A 316 -14.53 -11.39 -29.74
C ARG A 316 -15.67 -12.40 -29.84
N HIS A 317 -15.80 -13.09 -30.98
CA HIS A 317 -16.87 -14.07 -31.24
C HIS A 317 -18.27 -13.51 -30.95
N ASP A 318 -18.55 -12.30 -31.45
CA ASP A 318 -19.81 -11.55 -31.28
C ASP A 318 -20.18 -11.13 -29.84
N ASP A 319 -19.33 -11.47 -28.86
CA ASP A 319 -19.46 -11.06 -27.45
C ASP A 319 -18.38 -10.04 -27.04
N ASP A 320 -18.57 -9.42 -25.88
CA ASP A 320 -17.54 -8.59 -25.26
C ASP A 320 -16.26 -9.40 -25.06
N CYS A 321 -15.12 -8.82 -25.45
CA CYS A 321 -13.83 -9.47 -25.33
C CYS A 321 -13.59 -9.90 -23.87
N PRO A 322 -13.30 -11.19 -23.57
CA PRO A 322 -13.24 -11.69 -22.20
C PRO A 322 -12.10 -11.09 -21.36
N VAL A 323 -11.12 -10.48 -22.03
CA VAL A 323 -9.97 -9.82 -21.41
C VAL A 323 -10.28 -8.37 -21.03
N CYS A 324 -10.76 -7.57 -21.98
CA CYS A 324 -10.99 -6.14 -21.76
C CYS A 324 -12.46 -5.79 -21.48
N ARG A 325 -13.37 -6.77 -21.57
CA ARG A 325 -14.82 -6.62 -21.31
C ARG A 325 -15.44 -5.45 -22.08
N GLY A 326 -15.06 -5.30 -23.35
CA GLY A 326 -15.53 -4.19 -24.18
C GLY A 326 -14.74 -2.88 -24.05
N ASP A 327 -13.85 -2.71 -23.07
CA ASP A 327 -13.11 -1.45 -22.81
C ASP A 327 -12.05 -1.12 -23.88
N LYS A 328 -11.73 -2.08 -24.76
CA LYS A 328 -10.76 -2.00 -25.87
C LYS A 328 -9.30 -1.84 -25.44
N HIS A 329 -9.05 -1.29 -24.26
CA HIS A 329 -7.71 -1.03 -23.75
C HIS A 329 -7.53 -1.69 -22.39
N ILE A 330 -6.30 -2.11 -22.11
CA ILE A 330 -5.88 -2.63 -20.81
C ILE A 330 -4.55 -1.99 -20.42
N GLU A 331 -4.19 -2.05 -19.15
CA GLU A 331 -2.87 -1.58 -18.73
C GLU A 331 -1.77 -2.48 -19.32
N ARG A 332 -0.66 -1.88 -19.76
CA ARG A 332 0.48 -2.57 -20.37
C ARG A 332 0.93 -3.78 -19.57
N ARG A 333 1.03 -3.68 -18.24
CA ARG A 333 1.42 -4.81 -17.39
C ARG A 333 0.51 -6.03 -17.59
N PHE A 334 -0.79 -5.85 -17.81
CA PHE A 334 -1.69 -6.96 -18.07
C PHE A 334 -1.52 -7.50 -19.50
N ALA A 335 -1.27 -6.61 -20.47
CA ALA A 335 -0.96 -7.02 -21.84
C ALA A 335 0.34 -7.85 -21.91
N ASP A 336 1.38 -7.45 -21.18
CA ASP A 336 2.70 -8.07 -21.22
C ASP A 336 2.73 -9.47 -20.55
N PHE A 337 1.83 -9.74 -19.59
CA PHE A 337 1.74 -11.04 -18.89
C PHE A 337 0.72 -12.01 -19.49
N MET A 338 -0.02 -11.60 -20.52
CA MET A 338 -1.08 -12.41 -21.10
C MET A 338 -0.52 -13.42 -22.11
N ASP A 339 -0.86 -14.68 -21.93
CA ASP A 339 -0.68 -15.69 -22.97
C ASP A 339 -1.92 -15.68 -23.88
N LEU A 340 -1.73 -15.28 -25.14
CA LEU A 340 -2.81 -15.32 -26.13
C LEU A 340 -3.23 -16.76 -26.48
N GLY A 341 -2.35 -17.74 -26.26
CA GLY A 341 -2.64 -19.15 -26.45
C GLY A 341 -3.76 -19.66 -25.54
N ASP A 342 -3.90 -19.10 -24.35
CA ASP A 342 -4.96 -19.45 -23.38
C ASP A 342 -6.36 -19.24 -23.93
N TYR A 343 -6.50 -18.27 -24.86
CA TYR A 343 -7.75 -17.91 -25.50
C TYR A 343 -7.93 -18.57 -26.87
N SER A 344 -7.01 -19.43 -27.31
CA SER A 344 -7.20 -20.16 -28.56
C SER A 344 -8.36 -21.14 -28.43
N THR A 345 -9.19 -21.20 -29.47
CA THR A 345 -10.27 -22.18 -29.57
C THR A 345 -9.67 -23.55 -29.84
N VAL A 346 -9.97 -24.52 -28.98
CA VAL A 346 -9.57 -25.92 -29.11
C VAL A 346 -10.80 -26.82 -29.00
N ASP A 347 -10.70 -28.05 -29.50
CA ASP A 347 -11.74 -29.05 -29.33
C ASP A 347 -11.92 -29.36 -27.84
N CYS A 348 -13.17 -29.49 -27.40
CA CYS A 348 -13.47 -29.87 -26.03
C CYS A 348 -12.89 -31.27 -25.74
N PRO A 349 -12.04 -31.45 -24.72
CA PRO A 349 -11.42 -32.74 -24.41
C PRO A 349 -12.42 -33.85 -24.06
N LEU A 350 -13.60 -33.49 -23.52
CA LEU A 350 -14.60 -34.45 -23.07
C LEU A 350 -15.39 -35.05 -24.25
N CYS A 351 -15.83 -34.21 -25.20
CA CYS A 351 -16.62 -34.67 -26.35
C CYS A 351 -15.80 -34.79 -27.64
N GLU A 352 -14.50 -34.52 -27.58
CA GLU A 352 -13.56 -34.57 -28.71
C GLU A 352 -14.05 -33.79 -29.95
N GLY A 353 -14.66 -32.62 -29.74
CA GLY A 353 -15.17 -31.79 -30.84
C GLY A 353 -16.60 -32.12 -31.29
N SER A 354 -17.22 -33.19 -30.79
CA SER A 354 -18.56 -33.61 -31.25
C SER A 354 -19.71 -32.75 -30.73
N GLY A 355 -19.51 -32.04 -29.62
CA GLY A 355 -20.54 -31.24 -28.93
C GLY A 355 -21.50 -32.07 -28.06
N GLY A 356 -21.59 -33.38 -28.26
CA GLY A 356 -22.42 -34.28 -27.47
C GLY A 356 -21.62 -35.08 -26.44
N TYR A 357 -22.22 -35.36 -25.29
CA TYR A 357 -21.72 -36.34 -24.34
C TYR A 357 -22.88 -37.28 -23.99
N GLU A 358 -22.72 -38.56 -24.30
CA GLU A 358 -23.78 -39.57 -24.23
C GLU A 358 -25.04 -39.18 -25.03
N GLN A 359 -26.19 -39.01 -24.38
CA GLN A 359 -27.48 -38.64 -25.02
C GLN A 359 -27.82 -37.16 -24.86
N HIS A 360 -26.89 -36.35 -24.34
CA HIS A 360 -27.11 -34.94 -24.03
C HIS A 360 -26.01 -34.06 -24.62
N ASP A 361 -26.24 -32.75 -24.59
CA ASP A 361 -25.20 -31.78 -24.90
C ASP A 361 -24.05 -31.92 -23.91
N CYS A 362 -22.82 -31.81 -24.39
CA CYS A 362 -21.63 -31.95 -23.56
C CYS A 362 -21.67 -30.98 -22.38
N PRO A 363 -21.52 -31.43 -21.12
CA PRO A 363 -21.69 -30.58 -19.94
C PRO A 363 -20.59 -29.52 -19.78
N GLU A 364 -19.43 -29.69 -20.42
CA GLU A 364 -18.31 -28.74 -20.34
C GLU A 364 -18.33 -27.67 -21.45
N CYS A 365 -18.83 -28.01 -22.64
CA CYS A 365 -18.91 -27.06 -23.78
C CYS A 365 -20.35 -26.72 -24.20
N HIS A 366 -21.35 -27.24 -23.50
CA HIS A 366 -22.78 -27.00 -23.73
C HIS A 366 -23.23 -27.14 -25.19
N GLY A 367 -22.71 -28.14 -25.91
CA GLY A 367 -23.07 -28.38 -27.31
C GLY A 367 -22.12 -27.77 -28.35
N ASP A 368 -21.24 -26.83 -27.97
CA ASP A 368 -20.40 -26.09 -28.93
C ASP A 368 -19.27 -26.91 -29.58
N GLY A 369 -18.90 -28.05 -28.96
CA GLY A 369 -17.79 -28.90 -29.39
C GLY A 369 -16.40 -28.30 -29.16
N SER A 370 -16.29 -27.00 -28.92
CA SER A 370 -15.02 -26.29 -28.74
C SER A 370 -15.08 -25.30 -27.58
N MET A 371 -13.92 -24.93 -27.05
CA MET A 371 -13.80 -23.98 -25.94
C MET A 371 -12.42 -23.30 -25.92
N ASP A 372 -12.23 -22.26 -25.09
CA ASP A 372 -10.90 -21.68 -24.88
C ASP A 372 -9.95 -22.72 -24.24
N ARG A 373 -8.71 -22.79 -24.72
CA ARG A 373 -7.67 -23.71 -24.22
C ARG A 373 -7.55 -23.72 -22.70
N ARG A 374 -7.55 -22.56 -22.06
CA ARG A 374 -7.45 -22.43 -20.59
C ARG A 374 -8.56 -23.15 -19.83
N PHE A 375 -9.74 -23.33 -20.42
CA PHE A 375 -10.83 -24.10 -19.80
C PHE A 375 -10.70 -25.58 -20.14
N ALA A 376 -10.30 -25.91 -21.38
CA ALA A 376 -10.03 -27.29 -21.78
C ALA A 376 -8.98 -27.95 -20.88
N GLU A 377 -7.91 -27.23 -20.52
CA GLU A 377 -6.83 -27.75 -19.66
C GLU A 377 -7.26 -27.99 -18.20
N LEU A 378 -8.41 -27.47 -17.76
CA LEU A 378 -8.95 -27.67 -16.41
C LEU A 378 -9.84 -28.91 -16.31
N ILE A 379 -10.22 -29.53 -17.44
CA ILE A 379 -11.09 -30.69 -17.45
C ILE A 379 -10.28 -31.94 -17.08
N ASP A 380 -10.54 -32.52 -15.91
CA ASP A 380 -10.07 -33.87 -15.58
C ASP A 380 -11.05 -34.90 -16.13
N LEU A 381 -10.66 -35.64 -17.16
CA LEU A 381 -11.51 -36.69 -17.75
C LEU A 381 -11.90 -37.80 -16.76
N LYS A 382 -11.17 -37.94 -15.64
CA LYS A 382 -11.55 -38.88 -14.57
C LYS A 382 -12.82 -38.49 -13.84
N ASP A 383 -13.19 -37.21 -13.87
CA ASP A 383 -14.46 -36.75 -13.28
C ASP A 383 -15.68 -37.36 -13.99
N TYR A 384 -15.50 -37.75 -15.25
CA TYR A 384 -16.51 -38.27 -16.14
C TYR A 384 -16.47 -39.80 -16.29
N THR A 385 -15.56 -40.48 -15.59
CA THR A 385 -15.57 -41.95 -15.58
C THR A 385 -16.71 -42.45 -14.73
N ASP A 386 -17.50 -43.37 -15.29
CA ASP A 386 -18.56 -44.07 -14.58
C ASP A 386 -18.02 -44.86 -13.38
N VAL A 387 -18.60 -44.59 -12.22
CA VAL A 387 -18.37 -45.34 -10.99
C VAL A 387 -19.71 -45.88 -10.48
N ASN A 388 -19.68 -46.95 -9.69
CA ASN A 388 -20.89 -47.44 -9.03
C ASN A 388 -21.53 -46.32 -8.22
N CYS A 389 -22.84 -46.13 -8.38
CA CYS A 389 -23.59 -45.16 -7.60
C CYS A 389 -23.39 -45.46 -6.10
N PRO A 390 -22.91 -44.49 -5.29
CA PRO A 390 -22.58 -44.72 -3.89
C PRO A 390 -23.82 -44.99 -3.02
N LEU A 391 -25.00 -44.54 -3.46
CA LEU A 391 -26.26 -44.76 -2.75
C LEU A 391 -26.76 -46.20 -2.89
N CYS A 392 -26.77 -46.76 -4.11
CA CYS A 392 -27.27 -48.11 -4.37
C CYS A 392 -26.16 -49.17 -4.49
N ASN A 393 -24.90 -48.76 -4.43
CA ASN A 393 -23.71 -49.59 -4.62
C ASN A 393 -23.74 -50.42 -5.91
N GLY A 394 -24.32 -49.86 -6.98
CA GLY A 394 -24.45 -50.51 -8.28
C GLY A 394 -25.63 -51.47 -8.43
N SER A 395 -26.55 -51.56 -7.45
CA SER A 395 -27.77 -52.35 -7.60
C SER A 395 -28.75 -51.72 -8.59
N GLY A 396 -28.77 -50.37 -8.67
CA GLY A 396 -29.76 -49.58 -9.40
C GLY A 396 -31.09 -49.44 -8.67
N GLN A 397 -31.28 -50.13 -7.54
CA GLN A 397 -32.55 -50.19 -6.81
C GLN A 397 -32.37 -49.87 -5.33
N ARG A 398 -33.37 -49.19 -4.76
CA ARG A 398 -33.55 -48.99 -3.32
C ARG A 398 -35.02 -49.19 -2.97
N ASP A 399 -35.29 -50.00 -1.96
CA ASP A 399 -36.63 -50.20 -1.40
C ASP A 399 -37.69 -50.52 -2.48
N ASP A 400 -37.36 -51.48 -3.38
CA ASP A 400 -38.17 -51.91 -4.54
C ASP A 400 -38.48 -50.82 -5.60
N HIS A 401 -37.82 -49.67 -5.52
CA HIS A 401 -37.88 -48.57 -6.48
C HIS A 401 -36.53 -48.32 -7.16
N ASP A 402 -36.55 -47.63 -8.29
CA ASP A 402 -35.33 -47.18 -8.95
C ASP A 402 -34.60 -46.18 -8.04
N CYS A 403 -33.28 -46.33 -7.95
CA CYS A 403 -32.46 -45.50 -7.08
C CYS A 403 -32.57 -44.02 -7.49
N GLU A 404 -32.98 -43.13 -6.60
CA GLU A 404 -33.21 -41.71 -6.89
C GLU A 404 -32.00 -40.96 -7.44
N VAL A 405 -30.78 -41.41 -7.09
CA VAL A 405 -29.52 -40.78 -7.53
C VAL A 405 -29.12 -41.21 -8.94
N CYS A 406 -29.22 -42.51 -9.27
CA CYS A 406 -28.78 -43.03 -10.58
C CYS A 406 -29.94 -43.41 -11.49
N GLN A 407 -31.19 -43.25 -11.04
CA GLN A 407 -32.43 -43.56 -11.76
C GLN A 407 -32.48 -44.96 -12.39
N GLY A 408 -31.81 -45.93 -11.76
CA GLY A 408 -31.75 -47.32 -12.25
C GLY A 408 -30.50 -47.65 -13.08
N ASP A 409 -29.68 -46.67 -13.47
CA ASP A 409 -28.52 -46.85 -14.37
C ASP A 409 -27.31 -47.51 -13.69
N LYS A 410 -27.34 -47.64 -12.35
CA LYS A 410 -26.33 -48.31 -11.49
C LYS A 410 -25.00 -47.59 -11.37
N VAL A 411 -24.61 -46.85 -12.40
CA VAL A 411 -23.41 -46.03 -12.43
C VAL A 411 -23.77 -44.54 -12.56
N ILE A 412 -22.88 -43.69 -12.08
CA ILE A 412 -22.92 -42.23 -12.29
C ILE A 412 -21.49 -41.72 -12.50
N PRO A 413 -21.31 -40.54 -13.12
CA PRO A 413 -20.00 -39.91 -13.22
C PRO A 413 -19.35 -39.71 -11.85
N ARG A 414 -18.05 -39.91 -11.77
CA ARG A 414 -17.27 -39.77 -10.52
C ARG A 414 -17.53 -38.44 -9.80
N LYS A 415 -17.54 -37.33 -10.53
CA LYS A 415 -17.77 -35.97 -9.98
C LYS A 415 -19.15 -35.82 -9.36
N GLU A 416 -20.15 -36.55 -9.85
CA GLU A 416 -21.47 -36.61 -9.24
C GLU A 416 -21.45 -37.51 -8.01
N ALA A 417 -20.81 -38.68 -8.09
CA ALA A 417 -20.67 -39.59 -6.94
C ALA A 417 -20.00 -38.91 -5.72
N GLU A 418 -18.98 -38.08 -5.93
CA GLU A 418 -18.32 -37.33 -4.86
C GLU A 418 -19.23 -36.26 -4.21
N ARG A 419 -20.33 -35.86 -4.87
CA ARG A 419 -21.32 -34.90 -4.35
C ARG A 419 -22.52 -35.57 -3.67
N VAL A 420 -22.69 -36.88 -3.83
CA VAL A 420 -23.80 -37.62 -3.23
C VAL A 420 -23.51 -37.83 -1.75
N ASP A 421 -24.25 -37.13 -0.89
CA ASP A 421 -24.29 -37.40 0.53
C ASP A 421 -25.24 -38.58 0.79
N VAL A 422 -24.68 -39.77 1.02
CA VAL A 422 -25.47 -40.97 1.31
C VAL A 422 -26.22 -40.87 2.64
N SER A 423 -25.69 -40.11 3.61
CA SER A 423 -26.33 -39.96 4.93
C SER A 423 -27.66 -39.22 4.86
N ALA A 424 -27.81 -38.33 3.87
CA ALA A 424 -29.06 -37.63 3.57
C ALA A 424 -30.23 -38.58 3.25
N TYR A 425 -29.93 -39.82 2.83
CA TYR A 425 -30.88 -40.86 2.45
C TYR A 425 -31.09 -41.94 3.52
N GLU A 426 -30.39 -41.85 4.66
CA GLU A 426 -30.60 -42.77 5.77
C GLU A 426 -32.00 -42.60 6.34
N MET A 427 -32.68 -43.71 6.60
CA MET A 427 -34.03 -43.68 7.19
C MET A 427 -33.91 -43.46 8.69
N VAL A 428 -34.47 -42.35 9.16
CA VAL A 428 -34.54 -41.98 10.58
C VAL A 428 -35.99 -41.93 11.03
N TYR A 429 -36.23 -42.03 12.35
CA TYR A 429 -37.59 -41.90 12.87
C TYR A 429 -38.19 -40.54 12.49
N CYS A 430 -39.44 -40.57 12.06
CA CYS A 430 -40.17 -39.36 11.70
C CYS A 430 -40.22 -38.39 12.89
N PRO A 431 -39.73 -37.14 12.75
CA PRO A 431 -39.67 -36.17 13.84
C PRO A 431 -41.04 -35.61 14.27
N LEU A 432 -42.11 -35.86 13.50
CA LEU A 432 -43.47 -35.45 13.86
C LEU A 432 -44.16 -36.46 14.78
N CYS A 433 -44.02 -37.76 14.48
CA CYS A 433 -44.68 -38.84 15.23
C CYS A 433 -43.72 -39.69 16.08
N ASP A 434 -42.44 -39.31 16.15
CA ASP A 434 -41.38 -40.02 16.87
C ASP A 434 -41.32 -41.53 16.56
N GLY A 435 -41.66 -41.91 15.31
CA GLY A 435 -41.68 -43.30 14.86
C GLY A 435 -42.97 -44.08 15.16
N GLU A 436 -44.01 -43.45 15.70
CA GLU A 436 -45.31 -44.11 15.96
C GLU A 436 -46.13 -44.31 14.68
N GLY A 437 -45.85 -43.54 13.62
CA GLY A 437 -46.61 -43.56 12.37
C GLY A 437 -48.00 -42.91 12.49
N ARG A 438 -48.39 -42.43 13.67
CA ARG A 438 -49.64 -41.72 13.92
C ARG A 438 -49.40 -40.34 14.50
N TYR A 439 -50.28 -39.40 14.17
CA TYR A 439 -50.27 -38.05 14.74
C TYR A 439 -51.72 -37.59 14.89
N ASP A 440 -52.13 -37.16 16.08
CA ASP A 440 -53.52 -36.80 16.42
C ASP A 440 -54.59 -37.86 16.11
N GLY A 441 -54.21 -39.15 16.16
CA GLY A 441 -55.12 -40.29 16.02
C GLY A 441 -55.21 -40.88 14.61
N ASP A 442 -54.80 -40.10 13.61
CA ASP A 442 -54.73 -40.50 12.20
C ASP A 442 -53.29 -40.85 11.78
N ASP A 443 -53.12 -41.31 10.54
CA ASP A 443 -51.80 -41.57 9.97
C ASP A 443 -50.99 -40.27 9.93
N CYS A 444 -49.73 -40.34 10.34
CA CYS A 444 -48.89 -39.15 10.48
C CYS A 444 -48.79 -38.42 9.13
N PRO A 445 -49.20 -37.13 9.04
CA PRO A 445 -49.28 -36.43 7.76
C PRO A 445 -47.91 -36.12 7.14
N TYR A 446 -46.83 -36.22 7.94
CA TYR A 446 -45.47 -35.95 7.47
C TYR A 446 -44.80 -37.19 6.87
N CYS A 447 -44.95 -38.36 7.50
CA CYS A 447 -44.39 -39.63 6.99
C CYS A 447 -45.43 -40.52 6.31
N GLY A 448 -46.69 -40.12 6.21
CA GLY A 448 -47.78 -40.90 5.62
C GLY A 448 -48.05 -42.24 6.31
N GLY A 449 -47.71 -42.38 7.59
CA GLY A 449 -47.82 -43.65 8.32
C GLY A 449 -46.57 -44.55 8.29
N GLU A 450 -45.56 -44.23 7.48
CA GLU A 450 -44.36 -45.06 7.27
C GLU A 450 -43.37 -45.11 8.45
N GLN A 451 -43.61 -44.33 9.51
CA GLN A 451 -42.81 -44.24 10.75
C GLN A 451 -41.40 -43.65 10.57
N GLN A 452 -40.81 -43.74 9.39
CA GLN A 452 -39.48 -43.25 9.07
C GLN A 452 -39.52 -42.30 7.87
N VAL A 453 -38.57 -41.38 7.82
CA VAL A 453 -38.32 -40.49 6.68
C VAL A 453 -36.82 -40.44 6.42
N ALA A 454 -36.42 -40.03 5.21
CA ALA A 454 -35.00 -39.79 4.92
C ALA A 454 -34.44 -38.68 5.83
N SER A 455 -33.16 -38.79 6.23
CA SER A 455 -32.50 -37.86 7.15
C SER A 455 -32.57 -36.41 6.65
N SER A 456 -32.38 -36.19 5.35
CA SER A 456 -32.54 -34.86 4.73
C SER A 456 -33.95 -34.28 4.89
N TYR A 457 -34.97 -35.13 4.82
CA TYR A 457 -36.34 -34.72 5.07
C TYR A 457 -36.50 -34.35 6.55
N ALA A 458 -36.06 -35.20 7.47
CA ALA A 458 -36.10 -34.92 8.91
C ALA A 458 -35.33 -33.65 9.32
N GLU A 459 -34.21 -33.32 8.67
CA GLU A 459 -33.48 -32.07 8.91
C GLU A 459 -34.24 -30.83 8.41
N ALA A 460 -34.97 -30.96 7.31
CA ALA A 460 -35.84 -29.93 6.78
C ALA A 460 -37.17 -29.80 7.54
N PHE A 461 -37.43 -30.65 8.53
CA PHE A 461 -38.67 -30.64 9.30
C PHE A 461 -38.77 -29.42 10.22
N ASP A 462 -39.85 -28.66 10.05
CA ASP A 462 -40.28 -27.66 11.01
C ASP A 462 -41.60 -28.08 11.66
N LYS A 463 -41.58 -28.34 12.97
CA LYS A 463 -42.78 -28.73 13.73
C LYS A 463 -43.89 -27.69 13.60
N ARG A 464 -43.52 -26.42 13.43
CA ARG A 464 -44.45 -25.28 13.30
C ARG A 464 -45.36 -25.39 12.09
N ASP A 465 -44.94 -26.08 11.03
CA ASP A 465 -45.75 -26.30 9.83
C ASP A 465 -47.01 -27.11 10.12
N PHE A 466 -46.95 -27.93 11.18
CA PHE A 466 -48.01 -28.86 11.60
C PHE A 466 -48.80 -28.36 12.82
N ASP A 467 -48.53 -27.13 13.29
CA ASP A 467 -49.38 -26.49 14.29
C ASP A 467 -50.76 -26.21 13.69
N MET A 468 -51.82 -26.57 14.40
CA MET A 468 -53.18 -26.22 14.02
C MET A 468 -53.39 -24.71 14.22
N VAL A 469 -53.92 -24.06 13.19
CA VAL A 469 -54.28 -22.64 13.19
C VAL A 469 -55.72 -22.49 12.67
N GLU A 470 -56.36 -21.37 13.00
CA GLU A 470 -57.69 -21.04 12.51
C GLU A 470 -57.70 -21.09 10.97
N CYS A 471 -58.67 -21.80 10.40
CA CYS A 471 -58.81 -21.92 8.96
C CYS A 471 -59.07 -20.53 8.34
N PRO A 472 -58.19 -20.03 7.44
CA PRO A 472 -58.31 -18.68 6.89
C PRO A 472 -59.50 -18.52 5.95
N LEU A 473 -60.06 -19.63 5.45
CA LEU A 473 -61.22 -19.61 4.54
C LEU A 473 -62.57 -19.57 5.25
N CYS A 474 -62.65 -19.95 6.53
CA CYS A 474 -63.89 -19.92 7.31
C CYS A 474 -63.77 -19.15 8.63
N ASP A 475 -62.65 -18.46 8.86
CA ASP A 475 -62.33 -17.73 10.09
C ASP A 475 -62.58 -18.57 11.36
N GLY A 476 -62.17 -19.84 11.36
CA GLY A 476 -62.36 -20.73 12.50
C GLY A 476 -63.78 -21.29 12.69
N LYS A 477 -64.75 -20.94 11.82
CA LYS A 477 -66.17 -21.34 11.99
C LYS A 477 -66.48 -22.78 11.59
N GLY A 478 -65.57 -23.42 10.85
CA GLY A 478 -65.78 -24.77 10.29
C GLY A 478 -66.85 -24.85 9.19
N THR A 479 -67.56 -23.77 8.87
CA THR A 479 -68.70 -23.77 7.94
C THR A 479 -68.65 -22.58 6.99
N ASN A 480 -69.03 -22.80 5.73
CA ASN A 480 -69.18 -21.79 4.68
C ASN A 480 -70.58 -21.90 4.05
N GLU A 481 -71.36 -20.81 4.11
CA GLU A 481 -72.67 -20.67 3.41
C GLU A 481 -73.56 -21.94 3.49
N ASP A 482 -73.78 -22.42 4.71
CA ASP A 482 -74.63 -23.57 5.07
C ASP A 482 -74.06 -24.99 4.83
N ASN A 483 -72.80 -25.13 4.41
CA ASN A 483 -72.08 -26.42 4.35
C ASN A 483 -70.80 -26.41 5.17
N ASP A 484 -70.25 -27.59 5.47
CA ASP A 484 -68.93 -27.73 6.08
C ASP A 484 -67.86 -27.10 5.16
N CYS A 485 -66.92 -26.38 5.77
CA CYS A 485 -65.82 -25.77 5.04
C CYS A 485 -64.90 -26.87 4.51
N GLY A 486 -64.88 -27.09 3.20
CA GLY A 486 -64.09 -28.18 2.58
C GLY A 486 -62.57 -28.01 2.64
N ALA A 487 -62.06 -26.89 3.16
CA ALA A 487 -60.63 -26.72 3.41
C ALA A 487 -60.18 -27.26 4.78
N CYS A 488 -61.11 -27.30 5.75
CA CYS A 488 -60.87 -27.85 7.09
C CYS A 488 -61.82 -29.00 7.44
N ASP A 489 -62.62 -29.47 6.48
CA ASP A 489 -63.66 -30.49 6.61
C ASP A 489 -64.53 -30.34 7.87
N GLY A 490 -64.98 -29.12 8.14
CA GLY A 490 -65.85 -28.85 9.30
C GLY A 490 -65.12 -28.55 10.61
N SER A 491 -63.82 -28.82 10.71
CA SER A 491 -63.07 -28.70 11.99
C SER A 491 -62.84 -27.26 12.45
N GLY A 492 -62.80 -26.31 11.51
CA GLY A 492 -62.46 -24.90 11.78
C GLY A 492 -60.96 -24.64 11.87
N GLU A 493 -60.11 -25.65 11.90
CA GLU A 493 -58.66 -25.50 11.99
C GLU A 493 -57.95 -26.26 10.86
N VAL A 494 -56.81 -25.75 10.41
CA VAL A 494 -55.93 -26.43 9.45
C VAL A 494 -54.49 -26.33 9.94
N THR A 495 -53.59 -27.17 9.42
CA THR A 495 -52.16 -27.02 9.71
C THR A 495 -51.66 -25.67 9.17
N ARG A 496 -50.69 -25.06 9.85
CA ARG A 496 -50.11 -23.77 9.43
C ARG A 496 -49.64 -23.78 7.97
N LYS A 497 -49.00 -24.87 7.54
CA LYS A 497 -48.55 -25.05 6.14
C LYS A 497 -49.72 -25.06 5.15
N ALA A 498 -50.83 -25.72 5.49
CA ALA A 498 -52.04 -25.69 4.68
C ALA A 498 -52.68 -24.28 4.66
N ALA A 499 -52.69 -23.57 5.79
CA ALA A 499 -53.17 -22.18 5.84
C ALA A 499 -52.36 -21.24 4.92
N GLU A 500 -51.04 -21.37 4.91
CA GLU A 500 -50.15 -20.59 4.03
C GLU A 500 -50.40 -20.89 2.55
N GLN A 501 -50.61 -22.17 2.18
CA GLN A 501 -50.94 -22.57 0.81
C GLN A 501 -52.34 -22.14 0.32
N LEU A 502 -53.25 -21.82 1.25
CA LEU A 502 -54.58 -21.31 0.93
C LEU A 502 -54.60 -19.77 0.76
N HIS A 503 -53.50 -19.08 1.08
CA HIS A 503 -53.34 -17.63 0.93
C HIS A 503 -52.70 -17.20 -0.41
N ASP A 504 -52.00 -18.11 -1.10
CA ASP A 504 -51.49 -17.94 -2.47
C ASP A 504 -52.56 -18.29 -3.52
#